data_AF-A0A699X4E0-F1
#
_entry.id   AF-A0A699X4E0-F1
#
_cell.length_a   1.000
_cell.length_b   1.000
_cell.length_c   1.000
_cell.angle_alpha   90.00
_cell.angle_beta   90.00
_cell.angle_gamma   90.00
#
_symmetry.space_group_name_H-M   'P 1'
#
loop_
_entity.id
_entity.type
_entity.pdbx_description
1 polymer ?
#
loop_
_entity_poly.entity_id
_entity_poly.type
_entity_poly.pdbx_seq_one_letter_code
_entity_poly.pdbx_strand_id
1 'polypeptide(L)'
;MRQRRWLELLSDYDCDIRYHPGKENVVTDALSRKERSRPLIVRALVMTIGLNLPKKILEAQTEALNPENLSAEDVGGMLKKDLPKEKLEPRADGTLCLNN
;
A
#
# COMPACT_ATOMS: atom_id res chain seq x y z
N MET A 1 21.31 10.25 28.07
CA MET A 1 21.67 8.87 27.64
C MET A 1 22.12 8.75 26.17
N ARG A 2 21.63 9.55 25.20
CA ARG A 2 22.06 9.39 23.78
C ARG A 2 23.56 9.62 23.55
N GLN A 3 24.17 10.64 24.14
CA GLN A 3 25.58 10.97 23.93
C GLN A 3 26.54 9.83 24.32
N ARG A 4 26.29 9.13 25.43
CA ARG A 4 27.15 8.01 25.87
C ARG A 4 27.16 6.85 24.88
N ARG A 5 25.99 6.52 24.31
CA ARG A 5 25.87 5.46 23.29
C ARG A 5 26.63 5.80 21.99
N TRP A 6 26.74 7.09 21.66
CA TRP A 6 27.53 7.51 20.50
C TRP A 6 29.04 7.42 20.77
N LEU A 7 29.49 7.65 22.00
CA LEU A 7 30.92 7.56 22.32
C LEU A 7 31.50 6.15 22.13
N GLU A 8 30.75 5.12 22.50
CA GLU A 8 31.13 3.71 22.25
C GLU A 8 31.23 3.40 20.76
N LEU A 9 30.37 4.00 19.93
CA LEU A 9 30.42 3.79 18.48
C LEU A 9 31.59 4.54 17.84
N LEU A 10 31.87 5.77 18.31
CA LEU A 10 32.97 6.57 17.78
C LEU A 10 34.34 6.03 18.19
N SER A 11 34.46 5.30 19.32
CA SER A 11 35.76 4.74 19.76
C SER A 11 36.34 3.70 18.81
N ASP A 12 35.50 3.08 17.97
CA ASP A 12 35.95 2.09 16.98
C ASP A 12 36.58 2.75 15.73
N TYR A 13 36.47 4.08 15.60
CA TYR A 13 36.98 4.84 14.47
C TYR A 13 38.09 5.80 14.94
N ASP A 14 39.21 5.82 14.22
CA ASP A 14 40.26 6.82 14.43
C ASP A 14 39.82 8.16 13.83
N CYS A 15 39.07 8.95 14.61
CA CYS A 15 38.49 10.21 14.15
C CYS A 15 38.60 11.33 15.19
N ASP A 16 39.05 12.50 14.73
CA ASP A 16 39.07 13.73 15.52
C ASP A 16 37.75 14.50 15.36
N ILE A 17 37.09 14.84 16.47
CA ILE A 17 35.91 15.71 16.46
C ILE A 17 36.37 17.18 16.38
N ARG A 18 36.26 17.78 15.19
CA ARG A 18 36.59 19.19 14.96
C ARG A 18 35.33 20.01 14.63
N TYR A 19 35.18 21.15 15.30
CA TYR A 19 34.09 22.08 15.02
C TYR A 19 34.52 23.12 13.99
N HIS A 20 33.81 23.16 12.85
CA HIS A 20 34.06 24.12 11.76
C HIS A 20 32.82 25.02 11.59
N PRO A 21 32.79 26.19 12.25
CA PRO A 21 31.72 27.15 12.05
C PRO A 21 31.88 27.85 10.70
N GLY A 22 30.84 27.81 9.85
CA GLY A 22 30.84 28.57 8.60
C GLY A 22 30.18 27.89 7.42
N LYS A 23 30.81 28.00 6.25
CA LYS A 23 30.27 27.63 4.93
C LYS A 23 29.98 26.13 4.81
N GLU A 24 30.70 25.30 5.55
CA GLU A 24 30.55 23.84 5.59
C GLU A 24 29.17 23.44 6.14
N ASN A 25 28.66 24.20 7.12
CA ASN A 25 27.31 23.98 7.65
C ASN A 25 26.24 24.36 6.62
N VAL A 26 26.49 25.33 5.74
CA VAL A 26 25.54 25.74 4.69
C VAL A 26 25.35 24.62 3.66
N VAL A 27 26.44 23.98 3.24
CA VAL A 27 26.37 22.83 2.32
C VAL A 27 25.68 21.64 2.99
N THR A 28 26.04 21.35 4.24
CA THR A 28 25.46 20.23 5.00
C THR A 28 23.97 20.45 5.27
N ASP A 29 23.56 21.66 5.63
CA ASP A 29 22.16 22.05 5.84
C ASP A 29 21.36 21.98 4.52
N ALA A 30 21.92 22.46 3.41
CA ALA A 30 21.29 22.35 2.09
C ALA A 30 21.08 20.88 1.66
N LEU A 31 22.04 20.00 1.94
CA LEU A 31 21.93 18.56 1.66
C LEU A 31 20.97 17.84 2.63
N SER A 32 20.97 18.21 3.91
CA SER A 32 20.06 17.66 4.92
C SER A 32 18.60 18.01 4.62
N ARG A 33 18.36 19.23 4.11
CA ARG A 33 17.04 19.69 3.66
C ARG A 33 16.57 19.06 2.35
N LYS A 34 17.42 18.29 1.66
CA LYS A 34 16.97 17.43 0.56
C LYS A 34 16.19 16.26 1.15
N GLU A 35 14.94 16.56 1.49
CA GLU A 35 13.98 15.63 2.04
C GLU A 35 13.94 14.40 1.12
N ARG A 36 14.14 13.21 1.72
CA ARG A 36 13.52 12.00 1.20
C ARG A 36 12.01 12.21 1.36
N SER A 37 11.42 13.09 0.56
CA SER A 37 9.99 13.08 0.36
C SER A 37 9.73 11.65 -0.09
N ARG A 38 9.12 10.84 0.79
CA ARG A 38 8.44 9.63 0.31
C ARG A 38 7.62 10.17 -0.85
N PRO A 39 7.92 9.82 -2.12
CA PRO A 39 7.52 10.68 -3.22
C PRO A 39 6.03 10.88 -3.06
N LEU A 40 5.56 12.12 -3.01
CA LEU A 40 4.12 12.39 -2.86
C LEU A 40 3.33 11.60 -3.92
N ILE A 41 3.98 11.33 -5.06
CA ILE A 41 3.62 10.39 -6.11
C ILE A 41 3.33 8.97 -5.57
N VAL A 42 4.20 8.36 -4.76
CA VAL A 42 3.96 7.03 -4.18
C VAL A 42 2.72 7.04 -3.29
N ARG A 43 2.52 8.09 -2.47
CA ARG A 43 1.29 8.21 -1.65
C ARG A 43 0.05 8.43 -2.52
N ALA A 44 0.15 9.26 -3.56
CA ALA A 44 -0.93 9.52 -4.51
C ALA A 44 -1.30 8.27 -5.31
N LEU A 45 -0.30 7.52 -5.79
CA LEU A 45 -0.49 6.24 -6.51
C LEU A 45 -1.12 5.18 -5.60
N VAL A 46 -0.73 5.10 -4.33
CA VAL A 46 -1.37 4.19 -3.36
C VAL A 46 -2.83 4.57 -3.14
N MET A 47 -3.16 5.87 -3.04
CA MET A 47 -4.54 6.34 -2.93
C MET A 47 -5.36 6.07 -4.20
N THR A 48 -4.80 6.33 -5.39
CA THR A 48 -5.51 6.09 -6.65
C THR A 48 -5.70 4.60 -6.93
N ILE A 49 -4.69 3.77 -6.71
CA ILE A 49 -4.80 2.31 -6.91
C ILE A 49 -5.72 1.71 -5.84
N GLY A 50 -5.53 2.07 -4.57
CA GLY A 50 -6.33 1.54 -3.45
C GLY A 50 -7.82 1.86 -3.54
N LEU A 51 -8.20 3.03 -4.09
CA LEU A 51 -9.61 3.41 -4.23
C LEU A 51 -10.25 2.92 -5.53
N ASN A 52 -9.50 2.87 -6.65
CA ASN A 52 -10.07 2.49 -7.95
C ASN A 52 -10.11 0.97 -8.17
N LEU A 53 -9.18 0.21 -7.59
CA LEU A 53 -9.09 -1.23 -7.82
C LEU A 53 -10.30 -2.00 -7.24
N PRO A 54 -10.74 -1.79 -5.99
CA PRO A 54 -11.92 -2.48 -5.45
C PRO A 54 -13.19 -2.17 -6.25
N LYS A 55 -13.34 -0.92 -6.70
CA LYS A 55 -14.46 -0.50 -7.54
C LYS A 55 -14.49 -1.27 -8.86
N LYS A 56 -13.35 -1.37 -9.56
CA LYS A 56 -13.23 -2.12 -10.81
C LYS A 56 -13.46 -3.63 -10.63
N ILE A 57 -13.00 -4.20 -9.51
CA ILE A 57 -13.24 -5.61 -9.19
C ILE A 57 -14.74 -5.85 -8.99
N LEU A 58 -15.42 -4.99 -8.24
CA LEU A 58 -16.86 -5.10 -8.01
C LEU A 58 -17.64 -4.98 -9.33
N GLU A 59 -17.29 -4.00 -10.17
CA GLU A 59 -17.90 -3.83 -11.50
C GLU A 59 -17.73 -5.10 -12.35
N ALA A 60 -16.51 -5.65 -12.45
CA ALA A 60 -16.23 -6.87 -13.20
C ALA A 60 -16.97 -8.10 -12.64
N GLN A 61 -17.07 -8.23 -11.30
CA GLN A 61 -17.84 -9.30 -10.65
C GLN A 61 -19.34 -9.18 -10.96
N THR A 62 -19.91 -7.96 -10.91
CA THR A 62 -21.32 -7.75 -11.25
C THR A 62 -21.60 -8.03 -12.72
N GLU A 63 -20.68 -7.68 -13.61
CA GLU A 63 -20.78 -7.97 -15.04
C GLU A 63 -20.72 -9.48 -15.32
N ALA A 64 -19.82 -10.20 -14.65
CA ALA A 64 -19.71 -11.66 -14.77
C ALA A 64 -20.93 -12.40 -14.19
N LEU A 65 -21.60 -11.83 -13.17
CA LEU A 65 -22.82 -12.39 -12.58
C LEU A 65 -24.08 -12.09 -13.42
N ASN A 66 -23.98 -11.32 -14.50
CA ASN A 66 -25.13 -11.06 -15.36
C ASN A 66 -25.59 -12.36 -16.04
N PRO A 67 -26.92 -12.62 -16.08
CA PRO A 67 -27.48 -13.85 -16.62
C PRO A 67 -27.21 -14.05 -18.12
N GLU A 68 -26.88 -12.98 -18.84
CA GLU A 68 -26.49 -13.02 -20.26
C GLU A 68 -25.07 -13.57 -20.46
N ASN A 69 -24.18 -13.42 -19.48
CA ASN A 69 -22.78 -13.86 -19.52
C ASN A 69 -22.57 -15.25 -18.90
N LEU A 70 -23.54 -15.73 -18.11
CA LEU A 70 -23.49 -17.03 -17.46
C LEU A 70 -24.01 -18.12 -18.42
N SER A 71 -23.09 -18.85 -19.07
CA SER A 71 -23.48 -20.02 -19.84
C SER A 71 -24.00 -21.13 -18.91
N ALA A 72 -24.88 -21.97 -19.44
CA ALA A 72 -25.50 -23.08 -18.73
C ALA A 72 -24.52 -24.10 -18.12
N GLU A 73 -23.29 -24.15 -18.63
CA GLU A 73 -22.29 -25.19 -18.40
C GLU A 73 -21.20 -24.74 -17.43
N ASP A 74 -20.88 -23.44 -17.40
CA ASP A 74 -19.87 -22.85 -16.50
C ASP A 74 -20.24 -22.95 -15.02
N VAL A 75 -21.50 -23.25 -14.74
CA VAL A 75 -22.06 -23.22 -13.40
C VAL A 75 -22.57 -24.62 -13.07
N GLY A 76 -21.64 -25.54 -12.86
CA GLY A 76 -21.88 -26.97 -12.61
C GLY A 76 -23.15 -27.26 -11.80
N GLY A 77 -24.26 -27.47 -12.50
CA GLY A 77 -25.57 -27.89 -12.01
C GLY A 77 -26.29 -27.05 -10.93
N MET A 78 -25.62 -26.21 -10.14
CA MET A 78 -26.12 -25.79 -8.82
C MET A 78 -26.80 -24.42 -8.74
N LEU A 79 -26.74 -23.57 -9.77
CA LEU A 79 -27.01 -22.13 -9.60
C LEU A 79 -28.06 -21.53 -10.57
N LYS A 80 -28.86 -22.35 -11.25
CA LYS A 80 -29.80 -21.79 -12.24
C LYS A 80 -31.08 -21.16 -11.68
N LYS A 81 -31.36 -21.28 -10.38
CA LYS A 81 -32.63 -20.74 -9.82
C LYS A 81 -32.48 -20.02 -8.47
N ASP A 82 -31.48 -20.38 -7.66
CA ASP A 82 -31.47 -20.00 -6.24
C ASP A 82 -30.08 -19.58 -5.74
N LEU A 83 -29.42 -18.59 -6.36
CA LEU A 83 -28.37 -17.84 -5.65
C LEU A 83 -28.94 -16.52 -5.12
N PRO A 84 -29.54 -16.51 -3.91
CA PRO A 84 -29.86 -15.26 -3.26
C PRO A 84 -28.57 -14.48 -3.03
N LYS A 85 -28.63 -13.16 -3.18
CA LYS A 85 -27.58 -12.21 -2.75
C LYS A 85 -27.10 -12.45 -1.30
N GLU A 86 -27.88 -13.21 -0.53
CA GLU A 86 -27.66 -13.63 0.85
C GLU A 86 -26.53 -14.67 1.04
N LYS A 87 -26.10 -15.41 0.00
CA LYS A 87 -24.95 -16.35 0.08
C LYS A 87 -23.59 -15.71 -0.23
N LEU A 88 -23.59 -14.44 -0.57
CA LEU A 88 -22.39 -13.66 -0.85
C LEU A 88 -22.04 -12.85 0.39
N GLU A 89 -20.97 -13.22 1.08
CA GLU A 89 -20.49 -12.46 2.23
C GLU A 89 -19.51 -11.36 1.80
N PRO A 90 -19.71 -10.11 2.28
CA PRO A 90 -18.73 -9.04 2.13
C PRO A 90 -17.51 -9.31 3.00
N ARG A 91 -16.33 -9.34 2.37
CA ARG A 91 -15.05 -9.34 3.08
C ARG A 91 -14.68 -7.93 3.52
N ALA A 92 -13.74 -7.85 4.46
CA ALA A 92 -13.24 -6.59 5.01
C ALA A 92 -12.62 -5.65 3.96
N ASP A 93 -12.28 -6.16 2.78
CA ASP A 93 -11.77 -5.41 1.61
C ASP A 93 -12.87 -4.98 0.62
N GLY A 94 -14.14 -5.25 0.92
CA GLY A 94 -15.29 -4.91 0.09
C GLY A 94 -15.59 -5.90 -1.05
N THR A 95 -14.84 -7.01 -1.15
CA THR A 95 -15.10 -8.07 -2.12
C THR A 95 -16.21 -9.01 -1.66
N LEU A 96 -17.02 -9.54 -2.57
CA LEU A 96 -18.08 -10.52 -2.26
C LEU A 96 -17.58 -11.93 -2.55
N CYS A 97 -17.73 -12.84 -1.58
CA CYS A 97 -17.29 -14.24 -1.70
C CYS A 97 -18.47 -15.20 -1.49
N LEU A 98 -18.47 -16.30 -2.24
CA LEU A 98 -19.39 -17.40 -1.99
C LEU A 98 -18.99 -18.12 -0.71
N ASN A 99 -19.92 -18.20 0.25
CA ASN A 99 -19.78 -19.12 1.36
C ASN A 99 -20.00 -20.55 0.89
N ASN A 100 -19.09 -21.45 1.26
CA ASN A 100 -19.24 -22.91 1.08
C ASN A 100 -20.24 -23.47 2.09
#